data_AF-A0A351EYH0-F1
#
_entry.id   AF-A0A351EYH0-F1
#
_cell.length_a   1.000
_cell.length_b   1.000
_cell.length_c   1.000
_cell.angle_alpha   90.00
_cell.angle_beta   90.00
_cell.angle_gamma   90.00
#
_symmetry.space_group_name_H-M   'P 1'
#
loop_
_entity.id
_entity.type
_entity.pdbx_description
1 polymer ?
#
loop_
_entity_poly.entity_id
_entity_poly.type
_entity_poly.pdbx_seq_one_letter_code
_entity_poly.pdbx_strand_id
1 'polypeptide(L)'
;MSVAVSTPVFDGPFDLLLHLILKDEVDLYEVSLSSVVDAYVTALEQMDTLELEVATEFLLIAATLVELKSRRLLPDPPGSDLDEELALWEERDLLLARLLECKTFKDAAQSLQVLSAEA
;
A
#
# COMPACT_ATOMS: atom_id res chain seq x y z
N MET A 1 28.27 -6.42 -22.80
CA MET A 1 27.17 -5.50 -22.44
C MET A 1 26.26 -6.24 -21.48
N SER A 2 26.25 -5.87 -20.21
CA SER A 2 25.33 -6.42 -19.21
C SER A 2 24.01 -5.67 -19.33
N VAL A 3 22.98 -6.33 -19.85
CA VAL A 3 21.62 -5.81 -19.78
C VAL A 3 21.12 -6.09 -18.37
N ALA A 4 20.89 -5.03 -17.58
CA ALA A 4 20.22 -5.15 -16.29
C ALA A 4 18.75 -5.47 -16.56
N VAL A 5 18.37 -6.73 -16.43
CA VAL A 5 16.96 -7.16 -16.49
C VAL A 5 16.41 -6.98 -15.09
N SER A 6 15.61 -5.94 -14.88
CA SER A 6 14.86 -5.72 -13.64
C SER A 6 13.51 -6.42 -13.78
N THR A 7 13.32 -7.50 -13.02
CA THR A 7 12.00 -8.04 -12.72
C THR A 7 11.36 -7.17 -11.63
N PRO A 8 10.03 -6.95 -11.64
CA PRO A 8 9.32 -6.26 -10.56
C PRO A 8 9.26 -7.16 -9.32
N VAL A 9 10.41 -7.39 -8.69
CA VAL A 9 10.47 -7.95 -7.34
C VAL A 9 10.28 -6.74 -6.45
N PHE A 10 9.09 -6.62 -5.87
CA PHE A 10 8.79 -5.53 -4.94
C PHE A 10 9.57 -5.76 -3.64
N ASP A 11 10.20 -4.71 -3.11
CA ASP A 11 10.90 -4.74 -1.82
C ASP A 11 9.90 -4.62 -0.66
N GLY A 12 8.91 -5.53 -0.63
CA GLY A 12 7.89 -5.61 0.42
C GLY A 12 6.50 -5.02 0.04
N PRO A 13 5.54 -5.12 0.96
CA PRO A 13 4.12 -4.84 0.67
C PRO A 13 3.81 -3.36 0.45
N PHE A 14 4.55 -2.46 1.11
CA PHE A 14 4.37 -1.02 0.95
C PHE A 14 4.85 -0.51 -0.41
N ASP A 15 5.89 -1.13 -0.96
CA ASP A 15 6.38 -0.80 -2.30
C ASP A 15 5.39 -1.20 -3.38
N LEU A 16 4.77 -2.37 -3.23
CA LEU A 16 3.65 -2.79 -4.08
C LEU A 16 2.48 -1.81 -3.97
N LEU A 17 2.08 -1.40 -2.76
CA LEU A 17 1.01 -0.41 -2.58
C LEU A 17 1.33 0.93 -3.24
N LEU A 18 2.55 1.45 -3.03
CA LEU A 18 3.01 2.68 -3.67
C LEU A 18 2.99 2.55 -5.19
N HIS A 19 3.45 1.42 -5.74
CA HIS A 19 3.39 1.17 -7.17
C HIS A 19 1.96 1.16 -7.71
N LEU A 20 1.03 0.48 -7.02
CA LEU A 20 -0.37 0.41 -7.43
C LEU A 20 -1.04 1.79 -7.38
N ILE A 21 -0.77 2.58 -6.35
CA ILE A 21 -1.31 3.93 -6.20
C ILE A 21 -0.75 4.88 -7.27
N LEU A 22 0.56 4.82 -7.53
CA LEU A 22 1.21 5.70 -8.52
C LEU A 22 0.89 5.31 -9.96
N LYS A 23 0.63 4.02 -10.23
CA LYS A 23 0.29 3.51 -11.57
C LYS A 23 -1.06 4.00 -12.07
N ASP A 24 -2.01 4.28 -11.17
CA ASP A 24 -3.31 4.81 -11.56
C ASP A 24 -3.27 6.30 -11.97
N GLU A 25 -2.13 7.00 -11.88
CA GLU A 25 -1.97 8.43 -12.21
C GLU A 25 -3.00 9.35 -11.50
N VAL A 26 -3.62 8.86 -10.43
CA VAL A 26 -4.58 9.60 -9.61
C VAL A 26 -3.85 10.18 -8.40
N ASP A 27 -4.16 11.42 -8.03
CA ASP A 27 -3.62 12.06 -6.83
C ASP A 27 -3.85 11.12 -5.63
N LEU A 28 -2.86 10.93 -4.76
CA LEU A 28 -2.92 9.99 -3.62
C LEU A 28 -4.18 10.20 -2.75
N TYR A 29 -4.72 11.42 -2.76
CA TYR A 29 -5.92 11.85 -2.05
C TYR A 29 -7.25 11.52 -2.77
N GLU A 30 -7.21 11.27 -4.08
CA GLU A 30 -8.39 10.94 -4.91
C GLU A 30 -8.57 9.43 -5.11
N VAL A 31 -7.57 8.62 -4.73
CA VAL A 31 -7.63 7.17 -4.88
C VAL A 31 -8.67 6.54 -3.95
N SER A 32 -9.55 5.73 -4.54
CA SER A 32 -10.50 4.92 -3.76
C SER A 32 -9.75 3.81 -3.02
N LEU A 33 -9.81 3.84 -1.69
CA LEU A 33 -9.28 2.77 -0.85
C LEU A 33 -9.71 1.38 -1.34
N SER A 34 -10.99 1.22 -1.71
CA SER A 34 -11.53 -0.05 -2.17
C SER A 34 -10.84 -0.57 -3.44
N SER A 35 -10.49 0.31 -4.38
CA SER A 35 -9.80 -0.09 -5.62
C SER A 35 -8.34 -0.47 -5.34
N VAL A 36 -7.67 0.21 -4.41
CA VAL A 36 -6.31 -0.15 -3.98
C VAL A 36 -6.29 -1.52 -3.33
N VAL A 37 -7.26 -1.81 -2.44
CA VAL A 37 -7.38 -3.13 -1.81
C VAL A 37 -7.58 -4.21 -2.87
N ASP A 38 -8.46 -3.99 -3.86
CA ASP A 38 -8.71 -4.97 -4.93
C ASP A 38 -7.48 -5.19 -5.81
N ALA A 39 -6.80 -4.12 -6.19
CA ALA A 39 -5.57 -4.21 -6.97
C ALA A 39 -4.45 -4.92 -6.20
N TYR A 40 -4.35 -4.69 -4.89
CA TYR A 40 -3.38 -5.34 -4.02
C TYR A 40 -3.62 -6.83 -3.90
N VAL A 41 -4.86 -7.25 -3.64
CA VAL A 41 -5.23 -8.67 -3.57
C VAL A 41 -5.04 -9.36 -4.93
N THR A 42 -5.43 -8.70 -6.02
CA THR A 42 -5.22 -9.22 -7.38
C THR A 42 -3.74 -9.42 -7.69
N ALA A 43 -2.88 -8.48 -7.28
CA ALA A 43 -1.44 -8.61 -7.46
C ALA A 43 -0.86 -9.78 -6.67
N LEU A 44 -1.36 -10.04 -5.46
CA LEU A 44 -0.99 -11.22 -4.66
C LEU A 44 -1.42 -12.53 -5.30
N GLU A 45 -2.62 -12.59 -5.87
CA GLU A 45 -3.12 -13.78 -6.57
C GLU A 45 -2.32 -14.11 -7.84
N GLN A 46 -1.76 -13.10 -8.50
CA GLN A 46 -0.92 -13.26 -9.69
C GLN A 46 0.52 -13.67 -9.37
N MET A 47 0.93 -13.62 -8.09
CA MET A 47 2.23 -14.12 -7.66
C MET A 47 2.18 -15.65 -7.53
N ASP A 48 2.50 -16.35 -8.63
CA ASP A 48 2.52 -17.82 -8.74
C ASP A 48 3.40 -18.53 -7.68
N THR A 49 4.35 -17.82 -7.08
CA THR A 49 5.25 -18.32 -6.03
C THR A 49 5.46 -17.27 -4.96
N LEU A 50 4.51 -17.13 -4.04
CA LEU A 50 4.78 -16.50 -2.75
C LEU A 50 5.74 -17.41 -1.97
N GLU A 51 7.02 -17.08 -1.97
CA GLU A 51 7.96 -17.65 -1.00
C GLU A 51 7.38 -17.42 0.40
N LEU A 52 7.02 -18.49 1.10
CA LEU A 52 6.33 -18.47 2.41
C LEU A 52 7.00 -17.55 3.45
N GLU A 53 8.31 -17.30 3.31
CA GLU A 53 9.08 -16.39 4.16
C GLU A 53 8.72 -14.91 3.92
N VAL A 54 8.51 -14.50 2.67
CA VAL A 54 8.12 -13.13 2.30
C VAL A 54 6.60 -12.92 2.49
N ALA A 55 5.82 -13.99 2.41
CA ALA A 55 4.35 -13.93 2.39
C ALA A 55 3.71 -13.34 3.67
N THR A 56 4.36 -13.43 4.84
CA THR A 56 3.72 -13.05 6.12
C THR A 56 3.38 -11.56 6.17
N GLU A 57 4.28 -10.69 5.71
CA GLU A 57 4.07 -9.24 5.71
C GLU A 57 3.00 -8.83 4.70
N PHE A 58 3.01 -9.44 3.52
CA PHE A 58 1.99 -9.22 2.49
C PHE A 58 0.60 -9.66 2.95
N LEU A 59 0.50 -10.80 3.62
CA LEU A 59 -0.77 -11.29 4.17
C LEU A 59 -1.29 -10.42 5.33
N LEU A 60 -0.40 -9.89 6.18
CA LEU A 60 -0.78 -8.94 7.23
C LEU A 60 -1.42 -7.68 6.63
N ILE A 61 -0.77 -7.11 5.61
CA ILE A 61 -1.27 -5.92 4.92
C ILE A 61 -2.57 -6.24 4.16
N ALA A 62 -2.66 -7.38 3.47
CA ALA A 62 -3.89 -7.83 2.84
C ALA A 62 -5.05 -7.93 3.84
N ALA A 63 -4.84 -8.56 4.99
CA ALA A 63 -5.85 -8.70 6.03
C ALA A 63 -6.31 -7.33 6.56
N THR A 64 -5.36 -6.42 6.81
CA THR A 64 -5.63 -5.06 7.29
C THR A 64 -6.46 -4.28 6.27
N LEU A 65 -6.12 -4.38 4.99
CA LEU A 65 -6.83 -3.70 3.90
C LEU A 65 -8.24 -4.27 3.71
N VAL A 66 -8.41 -5.59 3.80
CA VAL A 66 -9.73 -6.24 3.71
C VAL A 66 -10.61 -5.88 4.89
N GLU A 67 -10.08 -5.81 6.11
CA GLU A 67 -10.79 -5.33 7.29
C GLU A 67 -11.28 -3.89 7.09
N LEU A 68 -10.37 -3.00 6.67
CA LEU A 68 -10.66 -1.59 6.44
C LEU A 68 -11.71 -1.40 5.32
N LYS A 69 -11.61 -2.18 4.23
CA LYS A 69 -12.62 -2.21 3.15
C LYS A 69 -13.97 -2.71 3.66
N SER A 70 -13.97 -3.75 4.49
CA SER A 70 -15.20 -4.33 5.05
C SER A 70 -15.92 -3.33 5.96
N ARG A 71 -15.19 -2.68 6.88
CA ARG A 71 -15.75 -1.64 7.77
C ARG A 71 -16.36 -0.48 6.99
N ARG A 72 -15.74 -0.07 5.88
CA ARG A 72 -16.25 1.00 5.00
C ARG A 72 -17.47 0.62 4.18
N LEU A 73 -17.61 -0.65 3.79
CA LEU A 73 -18.71 -1.12 2.95
C LEU A 73 -19.94 -1.57 3.75
N LEU A 74 -19.79 -1.85 5.03
CA LEU A 74 -20.89 -2.23 5.88
C LEU A 74 -21.83 -1.03 6.09
N PRO A 75 -23.16 -1.24 5.97
CA PRO A 75 -24.11 -0.18 6.24
C PRO A 75 -24.03 0.21 7.71
N ASP A 76 -24.01 1.52 7.94
CA ASP A 76 -24.03 2.07 9.28
C ASP A 76 -25.25 1.57 10.05
N PRO A 77 -25.07 1.15 11.33
CA PRO A 77 -26.20 0.76 12.16
C PRO A 77 -27.20 1.94 12.20
N PRO A 78 -28.52 1.67 12.20
CA PRO A 78 -29.50 2.73 12.25
C PRO A 78 -29.30 3.56 13.52
N GLY A 79 -28.85 4.80 13.37
CA GLY A 79 -28.43 5.68 14.47
C GLY A 79 -26.92 5.95 14.57
N SER A 80 -26.13 5.59 13.56
CA SER A 80 -24.73 6.00 13.47
C SER A 80 -24.60 7.53 13.49
N ASP A 81 -23.81 8.01 14.44
CA ASP A 81 -23.51 9.42 14.64
C ASP A 81 -22.40 9.87 13.69
N LEU A 82 -22.35 11.18 13.41
CA LEU A 82 -21.33 11.82 12.56
C LEU A 82 -19.89 11.46 13.00
N ASP A 83 -19.67 11.15 14.27
CA ASP A 83 -18.40 10.75 14.85
C ASP A 83 -17.91 9.36 14.35
N GLU A 84 -18.82 8.42 14.10
CA GLU A 84 -18.46 7.10 13.56
C GLU A 84 -18.05 7.19 12.09
N GLU A 85 -18.75 8.04 11.32
CA GLU A 85 -18.37 8.34 9.95
C GLU A 85 -17.00 9.04 9.93
N LEU A 86 -16.78 10.06 10.77
CA LEU A 86 -15.49 10.76 10.85
C LEU A 86 -14.32 9.81 11.18
N ALA A 87 -14.52 8.87 12.10
CA ALA A 87 -13.52 7.88 12.48
C ALA A 87 -13.08 6.98 11.31
N LEU A 88 -14.01 6.57 10.43
CA LEU A 88 -13.67 5.77 9.23
C LEU A 88 -12.83 6.57 8.22
N TRP A 89 -13.04 7.89 8.14
CA TRP A 89 -12.23 8.77 7.29
C TRP A 89 -10.83 8.98 7.87
N GLU A 90 -10.71 9.12 9.20
CA GLU A 90 -9.42 9.22 9.89
C GLU A 90 -8.57 7.96 9.73
N GLU A 91 -9.18 6.77 9.77
CA GLU A 91 -8.47 5.48 9.55
C GLU A 91 -7.83 5.40 8.15
N ARG A 92 -8.54 5.89 7.10
CA ARG A 92 -7.97 6.01 5.74
C ARG A 92 -6.80 6.97 5.72
N ASP A 93 -6.96 8.16 6.29
CA ASP A 93 -5.95 9.21 6.25
C ASP A 93 -4.69 8.81 7.01
N LEU A 94 -4.84 8.06 8.09
CA LEU A 94 -3.74 7.47 8.83
C LEU A 94 -2.95 6.46 7.96
N LEU A 95 -3.63 5.58 7.22
CA LEU A 95 -2.98 4.63 6.32
C LEU A 95 -2.20 5.35 5.20
N LEU A 96 -2.82 6.35 4.56
CA LEU A 96 -2.18 7.17 3.54
C LEU A 96 -0.95 7.92 4.08
N ALA A 97 -1.06 8.49 5.29
CA ALA A 97 0.04 9.16 5.95
C ALA A 97 1.23 8.21 6.19
N ARG A 98 0.96 6.97 6.62
CA ARG A 98 2.00 5.94 6.82
C ARG A 98 2.66 5.51 5.51
N LEU A 99 1.88 5.36 4.44
CA LEU A 99 2.43 5.08 3.10
C LEU A 99 3.35 6.20 2.62
N LEU A 100 2.95 7.46 2.83
CA LEU A 100 3.72 8.63 2.42
C LEU A 100 5.01 8.78 3.24
N GLU A 101 4.95 8.53 4.54
CA GLU A 101 6.11 8.50 5.43
C GLU A 101 7.12 7.43 4.98
N CYS A 102 6.64 6.21 4.69
CA CYS A 102 7.48 5.10 4.23
C CYS A 102 8.16 5.43 2.89
N LYS A 103 7.42 6.02 1.95
CA LYS A 103 7.98 6.53 0.68
C LYS A 103 9.10 7.55 0.93
N THR A 104 8.85 8.52 1.81
CA THR A 104 9.81 9.59 2.12
C THR A 104 11.11 9.03 2.68
N PHE A 105 11.03 8.05 3.59
CA PHE A 105 12.22 7.39 4.13
C PHE A 105 12.94 6.53 3.09
N LYS A 106 12.20 5.84 2.19
CA LYS A 106 12.79 5.08 1.08
C LYS A 106 13.57 5.99 0.14
N ASP A 107 12.99 7.13 -0.25
CA ASP A 107 13.63 8.12 -1.12
C ASP A 107 14.88 8.73 -0.48
N ALA A 108 14.81 9.01 0.83
CA ALA A 108 15.95 9.50 1.60
C ALA A 108 17.08 8.46 1.71
N ALA A 109 16.74 7.19 1.95
CA ALA A 109 17.71 6.09 1.99
C ALA A 109 18.42 5.92 0.64
N GLN A 110 17.67 5.99 -0.46
CA GLN A 110 18.21 5.90 -1.81
C GLN A 110 19.15 7.07 -2.13
N SER A 111 18.78 8.29 -1.73
CA SER A 111 19.62 9.49 -1.87
C SER A 111 20.93 9.37 -1.08
N LEU A 112 20.87 8.88 0.16
CA LEU A 112 22.05 8.62 0.99
C LEU A 112 22.95 7.53 0.39
N GLN A 113 22.37 6.49 -0.20
CA GLN A 113 23.13 5.42 -0.84
C GLN A 113 23.93 5.94 -2.03
N VAL A 114 23.34 6.79 -2.88
CA VAL A 114 24.03 7.45 -3.99
C VAL A 114 25.20 8.30 -3.48
N LEU A 115 24.95 9.15 -2.46
CA LEU A 115 26.00 9.98 -1.86
C LEU A 115 27.15 9.15 -1.26
N SER A 116 26.84 8.01 -0.64
CA SER A 116 27.85 7.11 -0.07
C SER A 116 28.69 6.39 -1.12
N ALA A 117 28.16 6.21 -2.34
CA ALA A 117 28.88 5.59 -3.45
C ALA A 117 29.77 6.59 -4.21
N GLU A 118 29.48 7.89 -4.08
CA GLU A 118 30.27 8.98 -4.67
C GLU A 118 31.41 9.48 -3.75
N ALA A 119 31.43 9.05 -2.49
CA ALA A 119 32.44 9.37 -1.48
C ALA A 119 33.58 8.33 -1.42
#